data_AF-A0A7U9SP01-F1
#
_entry.id   AF-A0A7U9SP01-F1
#
_cell.length_a   1.000
_cell.length_b   1.000
_cell.length_c   1.000
_cell.angle_alpha   90.00
_cell.angle_beta   90.00
_cell.angle_gamma   90.00
#
_symmetry.space_group_name_H-M   'P 1'
#
loop_
_entity.id
_entity.type
_entity.pdbx_description
1 polymer ?
#
loop_
_entity_poly.entity_id
_entity_poly.type
_entity_poly.pdbx_seq_one_letter_code
_entity_poly.pdbx_strand_id
1 'polypeptide(L)'
;MGEEKTPRSFRVACTRFVNLENLGNQDEDAESKDNTENSISREVIYNAITNIINENENKGKSVELAAVGNRLVNMYPDFDVRNYGYSLLSKFVEDAGLFLLEKRQNVITISLRDNEQSQEEIRNYIREIIRKSGKKGIGISELSNRVYNKFANFNLKDFGYSQFSKFVQGMGDVELYQDKSDRKRARER
;
A
#
# COMPACT_ATOMS: atom_id res chain seq x y z
N MET A 1 -10.63 5.91 54.92
CA MET A 1 -10.29 7.28 54.50
C MET A 1 -8.77 7.32 54.40
N GLY A 2 -8.12 7.10 53.28
CA GLY A 2 -8.46 7.48 51.91
C GLY A 2 -7.80 8.82 51.60
N GLU A 3 -6.88 8.83 50.64
CA GLU A 3 -6.30 9.99 49.92
C GLU A 3 -4.93 10.53 50.40
N GLU A 4 -3.86 9.96 49.83
CA GLU A 4 -2.57 10.65 49.66
C GLU A 4 -2.60 11.39 48.31
N LYS A 5 -2.81 12.71 48.36
CA LYS A 5 -2.57 13.62 47.22
C LYS A 5 -1.16 14.19 47.37
N THR A 6 -0.25 13.84 46.47
CA THR A 6 0.92 14.68 46.21
C THR A 6 1.33 14.61 44.72
N PRO A 7 1.50 15.76 44.05
CA PRO A 7 1.37 15.89 42.61
C PRO A 7 2.61 15.43 41.81
N ARG A 8 2.34 14.85 40.63
CA ARG A 8 3.32 14.37 39.64
C ARG A 8 3.91 15.48 38.77
N SER A 9 4.39 16.55 39.40
CA SER A 9 5.12 17.59 38.68
C SER A 9 6.40 17.84 39.46
N PHE A 10 7.45 17.07 39.16
CA PHE A 10 8.88 17.40 39.33
C PHE A 10 9.70 16.09 39.27
N ARG A 11 9.87 15.56 38.05
CA ARG A 11 11.02 14.69 37.72
C ARG A 11 11.28 14.71 36.22
N VAL A 12 11.60 15.89 35.70
CA VAL A 12 12.31 16.04 34.43
C VAL A 12 13.76 16.37 34.78
N ALA A 13 14.60 15.34 34.84
CA ALA A 13 16.04 15.48 34.80
C ALA A 13 16.60 14.23 34.10
N CYS A 14 17.31 14.48 33.00
CA CYS A 14 18.05 13.57 32.15
C CYS A 14 18.44 12.22 32.78
N THR A 15 18.10 11.11 32.12
CA THR A 15 19.13 10.15 31.74
C THR A 15 18.75 9.47 30.43
N ARG A 16 19.43 9.91 29.37
CA ARG A 16 19.60 9.19 28.12
C ARG A 16 20.28 7.86 28.43
N PHE A 17 19.54 6.77 28.42
CA PHE A 17 20.13 5.43 28.31
C PHE A 17 20.01 4.98 26.86
N VAL A 18 21.11 5.16 26.13
CA VAL A 18 21.40 4.37 24.94
C VAL A 18 21.63 2.95 25.44
N ASN A 19 20.73 2.03 25.13
CA ASN A 19 21.04 0.61 25.19
C ASN A 19 21.50 0.21 23.79
N LEU A 20 22.83 0.22 23.62
CA LEU A 20 23.53 -0.23 22.42
C LEU A 20 23.95 -1.69 22.64
N GLU A 21 22.98 -2.59 22.56
CA GLU A 21 23.13 -4.02 22.31
C GLU A 21 21.97 -4.34 21.35
N ASN A 22 22.13 -4.88 20.14
CA ASN A 22 23.05 -5.91 19.73
C ASN A 22 23.12 -5.90 18.19
N LEU A 23 24.33 -6.02 17.65
CA LEU A 23 24.57 -6.21 16.22
C LEU A 23 24.44 -7.72 15.95
N GLY A 24 23.35 -8.16 15.32
CA GLY A 24 23.17 -9.57 14.99
C GLY A 24 22.08 -9.78 13.96
N ASN A 25 22.49 -10.08 12.73
CA ASN A 25 21.64 -10.65 11.70
C ASN A 25 20.79 -11.80 12.27
N GLN A 26 19.49 -11.77 12.00
CA GLN A 26 18.73 -12.91 11.46
C GLN A 26 17.29 -12.48 11.21
N ASP A 27 16.86 -12.63 9.97
CA ASP A 27 15.48 -12.98 9.62
C ASP A 27 14.98 -14.07 10.57
N GLU A 28 13.79 -13.89 11.14
CA GLU A 28 12.75 -14.90 11.34
C GLU A 28 11.66 -14.38 12.30
N ASP A 29 10.44 -14.84 12.04
CA ASP A 29 9.22 -14.78 12.86
C ASP A 29 8.51 -13.44 13.07
N ALA A 30 7.66 -13.11 12.09
CA ALA A 30 6.39 -12.45 12.33
C ALA A 30 5.41 -13.41 13.03
N GLU A 31 5.64 -13.72 14.31
CA GLU A 31 4.65 -14.43 15.12
C GLU A 31 3.75 -13.42 15.85
N SER A 32 2.47 -13.42 15.45
CA SER A 32 1.37 -12.69 16.06
C SER A 32 1.35 -12.88 17.57
N LYS A 33 1.64 -11.80 18.32
CA LYS A 33 1.20 -11.66 19.71
C LYS A 33 0.26 -10.47 19.80
N ASP A 34 -1.02 -10.80 19.79
CA ASP A 34 -2.12 -9.96 20.25
C ASP A 34 -1.88 -9.63 21.72
N ASN A 35 -1.25 -8.48 21.96
CA ASN A 35 -1.15 -7.89 23.29
C ASN A 35 -0.99 -6.40 23.12
N THR A 36 -2.09 -5.64 23.26
CA THR A 36 -2.18 -4.36 23.99
C THR A 36 -3.53 -3.72 23.66
N GLU A 37 -4.49 -3.82 24.59
CA GLU A 37 -5.82 -3.16 24.56
C GLU A 37 -5.77 -1.60 24.61
N ASN A 38 -4.60 -1.00 24.35
CA ASN A 38 -4.39 0.45 24.41
C ASN A 38 -3.50 0.99 23.27
N SER A 39 -3.26 0.18 22.23
CA SER A 39 -2.52 0.63 21.05
C SER A 39 -3.48 1.09 19.96
N ILE A 40 -3.13 2.19 19.30
CA ILE A 40 -3.87 2.72 18.15
C ILE A 40 -4.00 1.63 17.08
N SER A 41 -5.15 1.50 16.42
CA SER A 41 -5.33 0.49 15.38
C SER A 41 -4.35 0.69 14.22
N ARG A 42 -3.83 -0.41 13.66
CA ARG A 42 -2.93 -0.41 12.49
C ARG A 42 -3.49 0.41 11.32
N GLU A 43 -4.80 0.30 11.08
CA GLU A 43 -5.50 1.04 10.02
C GLU A 43 -5.44 2.56 10.19
N VAL A 44 -5.47 3.06 11.43
CA VAL A 44 -5.36 4.49 11.73
C VAL A 44 -3.94 4.97 11.40
N ILE A 45 -2.93 4.19 11.77
CA ILE A 45 -1.54 4.49 11.45
C ILE A 45 -1.30 4.47 9.94
N TYR A 46 -1.83 3.47 9.21
CA TYR A 46 -1.70 3.40 7.76
C TYR A 46 -2.39 4.58 7.07
N ASN A 47 -3.58 4.98 7.52
CA ASN A 47 -4.24 6.19 6.99
C ASN A 47 -3.43 7.46 7.28
N ALA A 48 -2.84 7.57 8.47
CA ALA A 48 -1.98 8.70 8.81
C ALA A 48 -0.74 8.75 7.91
N ILE A 49 -0.10 7.60 7.65
CA ILE A 49 1.02 7.50 6.71
C ILE A 49 0.60 7.95 5.31
N THR A 50 -0.54 7.45 4.82
CA THR A 50 -1.10 7.86 3.53
C THR A 50 -1.32 9.37 3.46
N ASN A 51 -1.87 9.98 4.51
CA ASN A 51 -2.08 11.42 4.56
C ASN A 51 -0.74 12.18 4.55
N ILE A 52 0.25 11.75 5.35
CA ILE A 52 1.58 12.34 5.36
C ILE A 52 2.20 12.31 3.95
N ILE A 53 2.05 11.20 3.22
CA ILE A 53 2.58 11.06 1.86
C ILE A 53 1.86 12.03 0.90
N ASN A 54 0.53 12.08 0.94
CA ASN A 54 -0.27 12.99 0.11
C ASN A 54 0.04 14.47 0.40
N GLU A 55 0.24 14.85 1.66
CA GLU A 55 0.65 16.21 2.03
C GLU A 55 2.02 16.61 1.44
N ASN A 56 2.89 15.63 1.18
CA ASN A 56 4.22 15.85 0.60
C ASN A 56 4.23 15.78 -0.94
N GLU A 57 3.09 15.57 -1.61
CA GLU A 57 2.99 15.50 -3.08
C GLU A 57 3.54 16.74 -3.81
N ASN A 58 3.73 17.86 -3.11
CA ASN A 58 4.36 19.06 -3.67
C ASN A 58 5.85 18.92 -4.02
N LYS A 59 6.56 17.84 -3.62
CA LYS A 59 8.03 17.73 -3.80
C LYS A 59 8.53 16.45 -4.47
N GLY A 60 7.65 15.56 -4.88
CA GLY A 60 7.99 14.29 -5.52
C GLY A 60 7.09 13.17 -4.99
N LYS A 61 6.84 12.17 -5.83
CA LYS A 61 5.93 11.04 -5.54
C LYS A 61 6.33 10.15 -4.35
N SER A 62 7.46 10.44 -3.70
CA SER A 62 8.08 9.63 -2.65
C SER A 62 8.57 10.51 -1.51
N VAL A 63 8.35 10.07 -0.27
CA VAL A 63 8.76 10.76 0.97
C VAL A 63 9.82 9.95 1.68
N GLU A 64 10.73 10.57 2.42
CA GLU A 64 11.67 9.82 3.26
C GLU A 64 10.93 9.14 4.43
N LEU A 65 11.14 7.84 4.62
CA LEU A 65 10.51 7.07 5.69
C LEU A 65 10.85 7.62 7.08
N ALA A 66 12.06 8.15 7.25
CA ALA A 66 12.47 8.83 8.48
C ALA A 66 11.62 10.08 8.77
N ALA A 67 11.26 10.85 7.74
CA ALA A 67 10.39 12.01 7.89
C ALA A 67 8.95 11.59 8.26
N VAL A 68 8.45 10.51 7.66
CA VAL A 68 7.16 9.90 8.02
C VAL A 68 7.15 9.44 9.48
N GLY A 69 8.18 8.71 9.91
CA GLY A 69 8.31 8.25 11.30
C GLY A 69 8.31 9.40 12.32
N ASN A 70 9.04 10.48 12.04
CA ASN A 70 9.02 11.67 12.91
C ASN A 70 7.63 12.32 12.99
N ARG A 71 6.92 12.43 11.86
CA ARG A 71 5.55 12.97 11.85
C ARG A 71 4.56 12.05 12.59
N LEU A 72 4.71 10.75 12.46
CA LEU A 72 3.87 9.78 13.17
C LEU A 72 4.01 9.92 14.68
N VAL A 73 5.24 10.02 15.21
CA VAL A 73 5.48 10.20 16.65
C VAL A 73 4.94 11.55 17.14
N ASN A 74 4.99 12.60 16.31
CA ASN A 74 4.39 13.89 16.67
C ASN A 74 2.86 13.86 16.72
N MET A 75 2.20 13.11 15.83
CA MET A 75 0.74 12.96 15.83
C MET A 75 0.27 11.95 16.89
N TYR A 76 1.07 10.92 17.13
CA TYR A 76 0.77 9.79 18.00
C TYR A 76 2.00 9.54 18.89
N PRO A 77 2.13 10.24 20.03
CA PRO A 77 3.30 10.11 20.90
C PRO A 77 3.45 8.71 21.52
N ASP A 78 2.36 7.96 21.65
CA ASP A 78 2.34 6.56 22.12
C ASP A 78 2.58 5.53 20.99
N PHE A 79 2.84 5.98 19.76
CA PHE A 79 3.12 5.07 18.65
C PHE A 79 4.51 4.42 18.78
N ASP A 80 4.52 3.09 18.92
CA ASP A 80 5.72 2.27 18.82
C ASP A 80 5.46 1.05 17.92
N VAL A 81 6.33 0.81 16.94
CA VAL A 81 6.22 -0.30 15.98
C VAL A 81 6.31 -1.68 16.66
N ARG A 82 6.92 -1.74 17.85
CA ARG A 82 7.07 -2.95 18.65
C ARG A 82 5.74 -3.41 19.24
N ASN A 83 4.81 -2.49 19.50
CA ASN A 83 3.45 -2.82 19.95
C ASN A 83 2.67 -3.60 18.88
N TYR A 84 3.13 -3.55 17.63
CA TYR A 84 2.55 -4.28 16.51
C TYR A 84 3.37 -5.52 16.11
N GLY A 85 4.42 -5.88 16.86
CA GLY A 85 5.28 -7.03 16.57
C GLY A 85 6.41 -6.77 15.57
N TYR A 86 6.69 -5.51 15.22
CA TYR A 86 7.77 -5.19 14.27
C TYR A 86 8.95 -4.50 14.97
N SER A 87 10.16 -4.87 14.56
CA SER A 87 11.39 -4.24 15.05
C SER A 87 11.70 -2.90 14.36
N LEU A 88 11.18 -2.70 13.15
CA LEU A 88 11.44 -1.51 12.32
C LEU A 88 10.16 -1.00 11.67
N LEU A 89 10.05 0.32 11.52
CA LEU A 89 8.96 0.97 10.78
C LEU A 89 8.91 0.50 9.33
N SER A 90 10.06 0.27 8.69
CA SER A 90 10.11 -0.24 7.31
C SER A 90 9.39 -1.58 7.16
N LYS A 91 9.60 -2.53 8.09
CA LYS A 91 8.93 -3.84 8.08
C LYS A 91 7.43 -3.71 8.35
N PHE A 92 7.04 -2.86 9.31
CA PHE A 92 5.63 -2.59 9.63
C PHE A 92 4.84 -2.03 8.44
N VAL A 93 5.47 -1.14 7.67
CA VAL A 93 4.87 -0.51 6.50
C VAL A 93 4.87 -1.44 5.28
N GLU A 94 5.94 -2.21 5.10
CA GLU A 94 6.06 -3.17 3.99
C GLU A 94 4.99 -4.27 4.07
N ASP A 95 4.72 -4.79 5.27
CA ASP A 95 3.70 -5.82 5.51
C ASP A 95 2.28 -5.35 5.15
N ALA A 96 2.03 -4.03 5.21
CA ALA A 96 0.73 -3.47 4.83
C ALA A 96 0.38 -3.69 3.35
N GLY A 97 1.37 -3.85 2.47
CA GLY A 97 1.18 -4.01 1.02
C GLY A 97 0.59 -2.79 0.28
N LEU A 98 0.31 -1.70 1.00
CA LEU A 98 -0.25 -0.44 0.49
C LEU A 98 0.82 0.55 0.01
N PHE A 99 2.06 0.35 0.43
CA PHE A 99 3.17 1.28 0.21
C PHE A 99 4.28 0.62 -0.60
N LEU A 100 4.99 1.43 -1.38
CA LEU A 100 6.21 1.03 -2.05
C LEU A 100 7.39 1.63 -1.31
N LEU A 101 8.31 0.78 -0.84
CA LEU A 101 9.56 1.22 -0.23
C LEU A 101 10.69 1.10 -1.25
N GLU A 102 11.45 2.18 -1.42
CA GLU A 102 12.66 2.18 -2.26
C GLU A 102 13.86 2.56 -1.39
N LYS A 103 14.90 1.72 -1.40
CA LYS A 103 16.15 1.98 -0.67
C LYS A 103 17.20 2.52 -1.64
N ARG A 104 17.55 3.80 -1.53
CA ARG A 104 18.67 4.39 -2.25
C ARG A 104 19.80 4.74 -1.28
N GLN A 105 20.93 4.08 -1.47
CA GLN A 105 22.11 4.20 -0.60
C GLN A 105 21.77 3.88 0.86
N ASN A 106 21.57 4.93 1.67
CA ASN A 106 21.23 4.84 3.09
C ASN A 106 19.90 5.51 3.46
N VAL A 107 19.13 5.94 2.45
CA VAL A 107 17.82 6.57 2.62
C VAL A 107 16.76 5.60 2.12
N ILE A 108 15.74 5.37 2.95
CA ILE A 108 14.54 4.63 2.57
C ILE A 108 13.47 5.66 2.26
N THR A 109 12.97 5.66 1.04
CA THR A 109 11.79 6.42 0.65
C THR A 109 10.56 5.52 0.62
N ILE A 110 9.42 6.10 0.95
CA ILE A 110 8.11 5.48 0.96
C ILE A 110 7.22 6.28 0.01
N SER A 111 6.51 5.57 -0.86
CA SER A 111 5.51 6.12 -1.74
C SER A 111 4.21 5.35 -1.55
N LEU A 112 3.07 5.98 -1.86
CA LEU A 112 1.85 5.20 -2.08
C LEU A 112 2.10 4.26 -3.25
N ARG A 113 1.64 3.00 -3.12
CA ARG A 113 1.58 2.11 -4.27
C ARG A 113 0.55 2.71 -5.23
N ASP A 114 1.06 3.44 -6.21
CA ASP A 114 0.27 4.29 -7.09
C ASP A 114 -0.82 3.46 -7.81
N ASN A 115 -2.07 3.90 -7.68
CA ASN A 115 -3.17 3.36 -8.47
C ASN A 115 -2.95 3.64 -9.96
N GLU A 116 -2.24 4.70 -10.36
CA GLU A 116 -1.90 5.02 -11.75
C GLU A 116 -0.86 4.06 -12.34
N GLN A 117 0.16 3.67 -11.57
CA GLN A 117 1.08 2.60 -12.00
C GLN A 117 0.36 1.27 -12.09
N SER A 118 -0.54 0.98 -11.15
CA SER A 118 -1.40 -0.22 -11.21
C SER A 118 -2.34 -0.17 -12.41
N GLN A 119 -2.92 1.00 -12.72
CA GLN A 119 -3.77 1.29 -13.88
C GLN A 119 -3.05 0.96 -15.18
N GLU A 120 -1.82 1.43 -15.33
CA GLU A 120 -1.01 1.24 -16.54
C GLU A 120 -0.56 -0.22 -16.68
N GLU A 121 -0.16 -0.87 -15.59
CA GLU A 121 0.11 -2.31 -15.52
C GLU A 121 -1.11 -3.15 -15.92
N ILE A 122 -2.30 -2.77 -15.45
CA ILE A 122 -3.56 -3.43 -15.81
C ILE A 122 -3.86 -3.26 -17.31
N ARG A 123 -3.67 -2.05 -17.85
CA ARG A 123 -3.82 -1.79 -19.29
C ARG A 123 -2.83 -2.61 -20.12
N ASN A 124 -1.57 -2.65 -19.72
CA ASN A 124 -0.52 -3.41 -20.39
C ASN A 124 -0.80 -4.91 -20.34
N TYR A 125 -1.25 -5.43 -19.18
CA TYR A 125 -1.63 -6.83 -19.04
C TYR A 125 -2.81 -7.20 -19.95
N ILE A 126 -3.83 -6.35 -20.03
CA ILE A 126 -4.97 -6.55 -20.94
C ILE A 126 -4.50 -6.57 -22.39
N ARG A 127 -3.66 -5.61 -22.79
CA ARG A 127 -3.07 -5.55 -24.14
C ARG A 127 -2.27 -6.81 -24.45
N GLU A 128 -1.46 -7.30 -23.51
CA GLU A 128 -0.68 -8.52 -23.69
C GLU A 128 -1.56 -9.75 -23.91
N ILE A 129 -2.64 -9.89 -23.12
CA ILE A 129 -3.59 -11.00 -23.29
C ILE A 129 -4.26 -10.94 -24.67
N ILE A 130 -4.74 -9.77 -25.08
CA ILE A 130 -5.41 -9.58 -26.37
C ILE A 130 -4.45 -9.92 -27.51
N ARG A 131 -3.20 -9.45 -27.44
CA ARG A 131 -2.15 -9.75 -28.42
C ARG A 131 -1.82 -11.24 -28.47
N LYS A 132 -1.74 -11.92 -27.33
CA LYS A 132 -1.55 -13.38 -27.24
C LYS A 132 -2.73 -14.17 -27.85
N SER A 133 -3.95 -13.65 -27.78
CA SER A 133 -5.13 -14.28 -28.37
C SER A 133 -5.25 -14.10 -29.88
N GLY A 134 -4.57 -13.11 -30.47
CA GLY A 134 -4.50 -12.89 -31.91
C GLY A 134 -5.88 -12.72 -32.58
N LYS A 135 -6.02 -13.19 -33.83
CA LYS A 135 -7.22 -12.96 -34.68
C LYS A 135 -8.52 -13.54 -34.12
N LYS A 136 -8.46 -14.55 -33.23
CA LYS A 136 -9.63 -15.14 -32.57
C LYS A 136 -10.20 -14.27 -31.45
N GLY A 137 -9.45 -13.25 -31.02
CA GLY A 137 -9.77 -12.40 -29.88
C GLY A 137 -9.96 -13.19 -28.57
N ILE A 138 -10.21 -12.48 -27.49
CA ILE A 138 -10.57 -13.04 -26.19
C ILE A 138 -11.98 -12.62 -25.80
N GLY A 139 -12.73 -13.53 -25.15
CA GLY A 139 -14.05 -13.18 -24.62
C GLY A 139 -13.94 -12.16 -23.49
N ILE A 140 -14.81 -11.15 -23.46
CA ILE A 140 -14.78 -10.10 -22.44
C ILE A 140 -14.87 -10.68 -21.02
N SER A 141 -15.70 -11.69 -20.81
CA SER A 141 -15.83 -12.38 -19.51
C SER A 141 -14.55 -13.12 -19.11
N GLU A 142 -13.82 -13.70 -20.07
CA GLU A 142 -12.56 -14.38 -19.80
C GLU A 142 -11.46 -13.38 -19.48
N LEU A 143 -11.39 -12.29 -20.24
CA LEU A 143 -10.46 -11.20 -20.02
C LEU A 143 -10.70 -10.55 -18.66
N SER A 144 -11.96 -10.25 -18.30
CA SER A 144 -12.28 -9.68 -16.98
C SER A 144 -11.89 -10.63 -15.86
N ASN A 145 -12.18 -11.93 -15.98
CA ASN A 145 -11.82 -12.90 -14.96
C ASN A 145 -10.30 -12.96 -14.76
N ARG A 146 -9.50 -12.95 -15.84
CA ARG A 146 -8.04 -12.93 -15.75
C ARG A 146 -7.50 -11.67 -15.07
N VAL A 147 -8.16 -10.52 -15.25
CA VAL A 147 -7.76 -9.26 -14.61
C VAL A 147 -8.08 -9.29 -13.12
N TYR A 148 -9.32 -9.65 -12.73
CA TYR A 148 -9.70 -9.75 -11.32
C TYR A 148 -8.88 -10.81 -10.55
N ASN A 149 -8.49 -11.91 -11.20
CA ASN A 149 -7.63 -12.93 -10.57
C ASN A 149 -6.18 -12.45 -10.38
N LYS A 150 -5.66 -11.61 -11.28
CA LYS A 150 -4.28 -11.10 -11.19
C LYS A 150 -4.16 -9.86 -10.30
N PHE A 151 -5.18 -9.02 -10.28
CA PHE A 151 -5.21 -7.75 -9.58
C PHE A 151 -6.39 -7.71 -8.61
N ALA A 152 -6.17 -8.14 -7.36
CA ALA A 152 -7.21 -8.18 -6.33
C ALA A 152 -7.80 -6.79 -6.01
N ASN A 153 -7.02 -5.72 -6.21
CA ASN A 153 -7.44 -4.34 -5.97
C ASN A 153 -8.01 -3.66 -7.24
N PHE A 154 -8.19 -4.39 -8.34
CA PHE A 154 -8.74 -3.81 -9.56
C PHE A 154 -10.18 -3.35 -9.34
N ASN A 155 -10.41 -2.05 -9.51
CA ASN A 155 -11.73 -1.46 -9.46
C ASN A 155 -11.99 -0.63 -10.72
N LEU A 156 -13.00 -1.02 -11.49
CA LEU A 156 -13.41 -0.33 -12.73
C LEU A 156 -13.71 1.15 -12.55
N LYS A 157 -14.22 1.53 -11.36
CA LYS A 157 -14.55 2.92 -11.06
C LYS A 157 -13.33 3.82 -10.97
N ASP A 158 -12.17 3.27 -10.58
CA ASP A 158 -10.89 3.99 -10.53
C ASP A 158 -10.48 4.48 -11.93
N PHE A 159 -10.87 3.72 -12.96
CA PHE A 159 -10.64 4.06 -14.37
C PHE A 159 -11.74 4.97 -14.96
N GLY A 160 -12.78 5.33 -14.20
CA GLY A 160 -13.92 6.11 -14.69
C GLY A 160 -14.91 5.33 -15.56
N TYR A 161 -14.90 3.99 -15.50
CA TYR A 161 -15.81 3.14 -16.29
C TYR A 161 -16.75 2.32 -15.40
N SER A 162 -18.03 2.23 -15.82
CA SER A 162 -19.01 1.36 -15.14
C SER A 162 -19.04 -0.07 -15.68
N GLN A 163 -18.39 -0.33 -16.82
CA GLN A 163 -18.41 -1.64 -17.49
C GLN A 163 -17.02 -1.99 -18.02
N PHE A 164 -16.59 -3.24 -17.79
CA PHE A 164 -15.31 -3.74 -18.30
C PHE A 164 -15.19 -3.67 -19.82
N SER A 165 -16.27 -3.90 -20.56
CA SER A 165 -16.28 -3.72 -22.02
C SER A 165 -15.97 -2.28 -22.43
N LYS A 166 -16.51 -1.28 -21.72
CA LYS A 166 -16.25 0.13 -22.01
C LYS A 166 -14.81 0.51 -21.70
N PHE A 167 -14.26 -0.01 -20.60
CA PHE A 167 -12.86 0.17 -20.24
C PHE A 167 -11.92 -0.37 -21.33
N VAL A 168 -12.15 -1.59 -21.80
CA VAL A 168 -11.36 -2.21 -22.88
C VAL A 168 -11.49 -1.43 -24.19
N GLN A 169 -12.70 -0.97 -24.54
CA GLN A 169 -12.93 -0.14 -25.73
C GLN A 169 -12.23 1.22 -25.64
N GLY A 170 -12.09 1.79 -24.42
CA GLY A 170 -11.41 3.04 -24.18
C GLY A 170 -9.89 3.00 -24.40
N MET A 171 -9.31 1.81 -24.60
CA MET A 171 -7.86 1.64 -24.80
C MET A 171 -7.37 2.07 -26.20
N GLY A 172 -8.26 2.38 -27.14
CA GLY A 172 -7.92 2.88 -28.49
C GLY A 172 -7.37 1.82 -29.46
N ASP A 173 -6.52 0.92 -28.98
CA ASP A 173 -5.88 -0.17 -29.74
C ASP A 173 -6.72 -1.47 -29.82
N VAL A 174 -7.94 -1.46 -29.27
CA VAL A 174 -8.76 -2.68 -29.12
C VAL A 174 -10.10 -2.52 -29.82
N GLU A 175 -10.46 -3.51 -30.63
CA GLU A 175 -11.77 -3.62 -31.26
C GLU A 175 -12.65 -4.63 -30.53
N LEU A 176 -13.89 -4.22 -30.25
CA LEU A 176 -14.93 -5.11 -29.72
C LEU A 176 -15.82 -5.61 -30.85
N TYR A 177 -16.01 -6.92 -30.93
CA TYR A 177 -16.92 -7.56 -31.88
C TYR A 177 -17.75 -8.64 -31.19
N GLN A 178 -18.84 -9.03 -31.82
CA GLN A 178 -19.73 -10.08 -31.33
C GLN A 178 -19.55 -11.33 -32.19
N ASP A 179 -19.31 -12.48 -31.54
CA ASP A 179 -19.17 -13.75 -32.23
C ASP A 179 -20.54 -14.34 -32.61
N LYS A 180 -20.57 -15.37 -33.47
CA LYS A 180 -21.79 -16.08 -33.90
C LYS A 180 -22.63 -16.66 -32.75
N SER A 181 -22.05 -16.77 -31.55
CA SER A 181 -22.71 -17.19 -30.32
C SER A 181 -23.18 -16.03 -29.42
N ASP A 182 -23.31 -14.81 -29.98
CA ASP A 182 -23.67 -13.58 -29.26
C ASP A 182 -22.69 -13.14 -28.16
N ARG A 183 -21.51 -13.76 -28.09
CA ARG A 183 -20.49 -13.45 -27.07
C ARG A 183 -19.67 -12.24 -27.50
N LYS A 184 -19.56 -11.24 -26.62
CA LYS A 184 -18.68 -10.08 -26.80
C LYS A 184 -17.21 -10.50 -26.68
N ARG A 185 -16.42 -10.19 -27.70
CA ARG A 185 -14.98 -10.49 -27.78
C ARG A 185 -14.19 -9.22 -28.06
N ALA A 186 -12.94 -9.21 -27.61
CA ALA A 186 -11.96 -8.15 -27.83
C ALA A 186 -10.78 -8.68 -28.64
N ARG A 187 -10.34 -7.95 -29.66
CA ARG A 187 -9.12 -8.22 -30.44
C ARG A 187 -8.31 -6.95 -30.66
N GLU A 188 -7.02 -7.10 -30.94
CA GLU A 188 -6.17 -5.99 -31.38
C GLU A 188 -6.72 -5.47 -32.71
N ARG A 189 -6.79 -4.13 -32.83
CA ARG A 189 -7.36 -3.45 -33.99
C ARG A 189 -6.45 -3.54 -35.22
#